data_AF-A0A8T2TB87-F1
#
_entry.id   AF-A0A8T2TB87-F1
#
_cell.length_a   1.000
_cell.length_b   1.000
_cell.length_c   1.000
_cell.angle_alpha   90.00
_cell.angle_beta   90.00
_cell.angle_gamma   90.00
#
_symmetry.space_group_name_H-M   'P 1'
#
loop_
_entity.id
_entity.type
_entity.pdbx_description
1 polymer ?
#
loop_
_entity_poly.entity_id
_entity_poly.type
_entity_poly.pdbx_seq_one_letter_code
_entity_poly.pdbx_strand_id
1 'polypeptide(L)'
;MLSIQRGSSLQKAATLMVVGVLVWTLLEYTLHRFLFHIKTASYWGNTLRYLLHGCHHKHPMDGYRLVFPLAGTAILALPFWVLVRLLFPYEAVPAAFGGGLFGYVMYDVTHYYLHHGNAINDYTRKLKKYHLNHHFKSEKDSFE
;
A
#
# COMPACT_ATOMS: atom_id res chain seq x y z
N MET A 1 20.29 -7.73 1.77
CA MET A 1 21.37 -8.75 1.87
C MET A 1 21.30 -9.78 0.73
N LEU A 2 20.14 -10.38 0.44
CA LEU A 2 19.98 -11.39 -0.64
C LEU A 2 20.44 -10.91 -2.02
N SER A 3 20.10 -9.68 -2.45
CA SER A 3 20.57 -9.16 -3.74
C SER A 3 22.09 -9.05 -3.83
N ILE A 4 22.75 -8.68 -2.74
CA ILE A 4 24.22 -8.56 -2.67
C ILE A 4 24.85 -9.95 -2.72
N GLN A 5 24.30 -10.90 -1.97
CA GLN A 5 24.72 -12.31 -2.01
C GLN A 5 24.55 -12.93 -3.42
N ARG A 6 23.59 -12.44 -4.20
CA ARG A 6 23.36 -12.85 -5.60
C ARG A 6 24.22 -12.08 -6.61
N GLY A 7 25.10 -11.17 -6.17
CA GLY A 7 26.03 -10.46 -7.04
C GLY A 7 25.64 -9.02 -7.42
N SER A 8 24.55 -8.46 -6.88
CA SER A 8 24.30 -7.01 -7.02
C SER A 8 25.29 -6.21 -6.20
N SER A 9 25.78 -5.09 -6.74
CA SER A 9 26.52 -4.12 -5.93
C SER A 9 25.60 -3.51 -4.85
N LEU A 10 26.19 -3.09 -3.73
CA LEU A 10 25.47 -2.42 -2.65
C LEU A 10 24.72 -1.17 -3.16
N GLN A 11 25.38 -0.36 -3.99
CA GLN A 11 24.79 0.84 -4.58
C GLN A 11 23.56 0.49 -5.44
N LYS A 12 23.66 -0.50 -6.34
CA LYS A 12 22.52 -0.94 -7.16
C LYS A 12 21.37 -1.43 -6.29
N ALA A 13 21.66 -2.24 -5.27
CA ALA A 13 20.63 -2.74 -4.35
C ALA A 13 19.95 -1.60 -3.57
N ALA A 14 20.72 -0.64 -3.04
CA ALA A 14 20.19 0.50 -2.32
C ALA A 14 19.31 1.39 -3.22
N THR A 15 19.78 1.71 -4.43
CA THR A 15 19.00 2.48 -5.40
C THR A 15 17.69 1.78 -5.75
N LEU A 16 17.71 0.47 -5.99
CA LEU A 16 16.49 -0.30 -6.29
C LEU A 16 15.51 -0.33 -5.12
N MET A 17 15.99 -0.34 -3.88
CA MET A 17 15.12 -0.24 -2.71
C MET A 17 14.40 1.13 -2.66
N VAL A 18 15.13 2.22 -2.86
CA VAL A 18 14.55 3.57 -2.89
C VAL A 18 13.54 3.71 -4.03
N VAL A 19 13.90 3.25 -5.23
CA VAL A 19 12.99 3.23 -6.38
C VAL A 19 11.75 2.39 -6.07
N GLY A 20 11.91 1.23 -5.42
CA GLY A 20 10.77 0.40 -5.01
C GLY A 20 9.80 1.12 -4.08
N VAL A 21 10.29 1.90 -3.12
CA VAL A 21 9.44 2.73 -2.24
C VAL A 21 8.70 3.81 -3.02
N LEU A 22 9.35 4.46 -3.98
CA LEU A 22 8.71 5.47 -4.84
C LEU A 22 7.68 4.85 -5.79
N VAL A 23 7.95 3.66 -6.32
CA VAL A 23 6.97 2.91 -7.11
C VAL A 23 5.78 2.52 -6.24
N TRP A 24 6.00 2.18 -4.98
CA TRP A 24 4.91 1.90 -4.05
C TRP A 24 3.93 3.07 -3.93
N THR A 25 4.38 4.33 -3.87
CA THR A 25 3.43 5.47 -3.76
C THR A 25 2.51 5.58 -4.98
N LEU A 26 2.99 5.21 -6.17
CA LEU A 26 2.14 5.14 -7.37
C LEU A 26 1.17 3.95 -7.31
N LEU A 27 1.64 2.79 -6.80
CA LEU A 27 0.79 1.62 -6.60
C LEU A 27 -0.29 1.86 -5.57
N GLU A 28 0.04 2.47 -4.43
CA GLU A 28 -0.90 2.91 -3.40
C GLU A 28 -2.01 3.73 -4.03
N TYR A 29 -1.67 4.80 -4.74
CA TYR A 29 -2.63 5.65 -5.42
C TYR A 29 -3.54 4.87 -6.39
N THR A 30 -2.93 4.03 -7.23
CA THR A 30 -3.65 3.28 -8.26
C THR A 30 -4.59 2.23 -7.66
N LEU A 31 -4.09 1.46 -6.69
CA LEU A 31 -4.86 0.43 -5.99
C LEU A 31 -6.01 1.08 -5.21
N HIS A 32 -5.73 2.14 -4.47
CA HIS A 32 -6.74 2.80 -3.66
C HIS A 32 -7.84 3.41 -4.54
N ARG A 33 -7.46 4.16 -5.59
CA ARG A 33 -8.42 4.84 -6.47
C ARG A 33 -9.23 3.88 -7.33
N PHE A 34 -8.58 2.91 -7.97
CA PHE A 34 -9.22 2.11 -9.02
C PHE A 34 -9.64 0.71 -8.59
N LEU A 35 -8.96 0.10 -7.60
CA LEU A 35 -9.28 -1.26 -7.14
C LEU A 35 -10.10 -1.24 -5.84
N PHE A 36 -9.68 -0.48 -4.83
CA PHE A 36 -10.33 -0.46 -3.52
C PHE A 36 -11.68 0.28 -3.55
N HIS A 37 -11.79 1.30 -4.39
CA HIS A 37 -13.02 2.07 -4.63
C HIS A 37 -13.74 1.72 -5.94
N ILE A 38 -13.46 0.54 -6.49
CA ILE A 38 -14.15 0.05 -7.69
C ILE A 38 -15.67 -0.02 -7.45
N LYS A 39 -16.46 0.43 -8.43
CA LYS A 39 -17.92 0.28 -8.39
C LYS A 39 -18.33 -1.07 -8.93
N THR A 40 -19.09 -1.83 -8.15
CA THR A 40 -19.58 -3.17 -8.49
C THR A 40 -21.09 -3.25 -8.32
N ALA A 41 -21.75 -4.09 -9.12
CA ALA A 41 -23.20 -4.33 -9.03
C ALA A 41 -23.56 -5.75 -8.55
N SER A 42 -22.68 -6.73 -8.76
CA SER A 42 -22.92 -8.11 -8.36
C SER A 42 -22.67 -8.34 -6.87
N TYR A 43 -23.35 -9.33 -6.28
CA TYR A 43 -23.12 -9.75 -4.90
C TYR A 43 -21.62 -10.03 -4.64
N TRP A 44 -20.99 -10.87 -5.46
CA TRP A 44 -19.59 -11.23 -5.29
C TRP A 44 -18.63 -10.05 -5.51
N GLY A 45 -18.93 -9.14 -6.44
CA GLY A 45 -18.15 -7.92 -6.63
C GLY A 45 -18.21 -7.02 -5.40
N ASN A 46 -19.41 -6.83 -4.84
CA ASN A 46 -19.60 -6.06 -3.62
C ASN A 46 -18.92 -6.71 -2.40
N THR A 47 -18.95 -8.04 -2.30
CA THR A 47 -18.22 -8.80 -1.26
C THR A 47 -16.72 -8.59 -1.39
N LEU A 48 -16.16 -8.71 -2.60
CA LEU A 48 -14.73 -8.47 -2.82
C LEU A 48 -14.35 -7.03 -2.45
N ARG A 49 -15.08 -6.03 -2.95
CA ARG A 49 -14.85 -4.61 -2.58
C ARG A 49 -14.93 -4.40 -1.07
N TYR A 50 -15.90 -5.02 -0.40
CA TYR A 50 -16.04 -4.93 1.06
C TYR A 50 -14.80 -5.48 1.77
N LEU A 51 -14.30 -6.64 1.35
CA LEU A 51 -13.09 -7.26 1.91
C LEU A 51 -11.82 -6.46 1.61
N LEU A 52 -11.74 -5.85 0.43
CA LEU A 52 -10.58 -5.05 0.01
C LEU A 52 -10.46 -3.76 0.83
N HIS A 53 -11.58 -3.03 0.99
CA HIS A 53 -11.52 -1.71 1.62
C HIS A 53 -12.86 -1.22 2.23
N GLY A 54 -14.00 -1.75 1.77
CA GLY A 54 -15.30 -1.30 2.27
C GLY A 54 -15.53 -1.59 3.76
N CYS A 55 -14.95 -2.67 4.30
CA CYS A 55 -15.00 -3.00 5.73
C CYS A 55 -14.36 -1.89 6.58
N HIS A 56 -13.21 -1.39 6.14
CA HIS A 56 -12.51 -0.29 6.79
C HIS A 56 -13.32 1.01 6.69
N HIS A 57 -13.85 1.36 5.52
CA HIS A 57 -14.71 2.54 5.36
C HIS A 57 -15.98 2.49 6.23
N LYS A 58 -16.56 1.29 6.41
CA LYS A 58 -17.73 1.10 7.26
C LYS A 58 -17.41 1.18 8.75
N HIS A 59 -16.19 0.80 9.14
CA HIS A 59 -15.73 0.75 10.52
C HIS A 59 -14.37 1.46 10.69
N PRO A 60 -14.30 2.79 10.42
CA PRO A 60 -13.01 3.48 10.26
C PRO A 60 -12.20 3.58 11.56
N MET A 61 -12.82 3.41 12.73
CA MET A 61 -12.15 3.47 14.03
C MET A 61 -11.95 2.08 14.67
N ASP A 62 -12.24 0.99 13.94
CA ASP A 62 -11.93 -0.37 14.39
C ASP A 62 -10.49 -0.72 14.01
N GLY A 63 -9.59 -0.68 15.00
CA GLY A 63 -8.17 -0.97 14.82
C GLY A 63 -7.86 -2.38 14.30
N TYR A 64 -8.78 -3.34 14.43
CA TYR A 64 -8.59 -4.71 13.92
C TYR A 64 -9.04 -4.86 12.46
N ARG A 65 -9.66 -3.84 11.87
CA ARG A 65 -10.23 -3.87 10.50
C ARG A 65 -9.66 -2.78 9.59
N LEU A 66 -8.49 -2.25 9.93
CA LEU A 66 -7.85 -1.15 9.21
C LEU A 66 -6.76 -1.64 8.25
N VAL A 67 -5.73 -2.31 8.79
CA VAL A 67 -4.61 -2.81 7.98
C VAL A 67 -5.03 -4.04 7.19
N PHE A 68 -4.41 -4.23 6.03
CA PHE A 68 -4.76 -5.37 5.21
C PHE A 68 -4.26 -6.67 5.87
N PRO A 69 -5.09 -7.72 5.97
CA PRO A 69 -4.67 -8.97 6.59
C PRO A 69 -3.54 -9.61 5.77
N LEU A 70 -2.55 -10.18 6.45
CA LEU A 70 -1.34 -10.73 5.82
C LEU A 70 -1.64 -11.69 4.65
N ALA A 71 -2.67 -12.53 4.79
CA ALA A 71 -3.10 -13.44 3.73
C ALA A 71 -3.61 -12.69 2.48
N GLY A 72 -4.39 -11.63 2.66
CA GLY A 72 -4.83 -10.76 1.58
C GLY A 72 -3.64 -10.06 0.92
N THR A 73 -2.74 -9.51 1.72
CA THR A 73 -1.51 -8.86 1.23
C THR A 73 -0.68 -9.82 0.38
N ALA A 74 -0.51 -11.06 0.84
CA ALA A 74 0.24 -12.07 0.09
C ALA A 74 -0.39 -12.37 -1.27
N ILE A 75 -1.73 -12.48 -1.35
CA ILE A 75 -2.45 -12.68 -2.62
C ILE A 75 -2.20 -11.50 -3.58
N LEU A 76 -2.34 -10.27 -3.09
CA LEU A 76 -2.10 -9.08 -3.92
C LEU A 76 -0.62 -8.91 -4.29
N ALA A 77 0.31 -9.38 -3.46
CA ALA A 77 1.75 -9.31 -3.72
C ALA A 77 2.21 -10.27 -4.83
N LEU A 78 1.51 -11.38 -5.09
CA LEU A 78 1.87 -12.36 -6.11
C LEU A 78 2.01 -11.77 -7.53
N PRO A 79 1.02 -11.04 -8.09
CA PRO A 79 1.19 -10.44 -9.42
C PRO A 79 2.36 -9.45 -9.47
N PHE A 80 2.62 -8.70 -8.39
CA PHE A 80 3.79 -7.80 -8.32
C PHE A 80 5.12 -8.58 -8.27
N TRP A 81 5.16 -9.68 -7.52
CA TRP A 81 6.33 -10.55 -7.48
C TRP A 81 6.67 -11.12 -8.86
N VAL A 82 5.65 -11.61 -9.58
CA VAL A 82 5.81 -12.11 -10.95
C VAL A 82 6.30 -10.99 -11.87
N LEU A 83 5.69 -9.81 -11.80
CA LEU A 83 6.09 -8.67 -12.62
C LEU A 83 7.55 -8.26 -12.38
N VAL A 84 7.97 -8.13 -11.12
CA VAL A 84 9.37 -7.80 -10.78
C VAL A 84 10.34 -8.84 -11.30
N ARG A 85 9.99 -10.14 -11.24
CA ARG A 85 10.83 -11.22 -11.79
C ARG A 85 10.97 -11.18 -13.31
N LEU A 86 9.98 -10.65 -14.01
CA LEU A 86 10.02 -10.50 -15.47
C LEU A 86 10.83 -9.28 -15.90
N LEU A 87 10.79 -8.20 -15.11
CA LEU A 87 11.41 -6.93 -15.45
C LEU A 87 12.88 -6.80 -15.00
N PHE A 88 13.28 -7.54 -13.96
CA PHE A 88 14.60 -7.40 -13.35
C PHE A 88 15.42 -8.69 -13.41
N PRO A 89 16.76 -8.59 -13.52
CA PRO A 89 17.62 -9.75 -13.45
C PRO A 89 17.60 -10.36 -12.04
N TYR A 90 17.91 -11.66 -11.95
CA TYR A 90 17.73 -12.48 -10.75
C TYR A 90 18.35 -11.90 -9.46
N GLU A 91 19.50 -11.24 -9.58
CA GLU A 91 20.20 -10.62 -8.46
C GLU A 91 19.52 -9.33 -7.97
N ALA A 92 18.81 -8.62 -8.86
CA ALA A 92 18.12 -7.36 -8.55
C ALA A 92 16.73 -7.56 -7.96
N VAL A 93 16.08 -8.69 -8.25
CA VAL A 93 14.69 -8.99 -7.82
C VAL A 93 14.47 -8.78 -6.32
N PRO A 94 15.30 -9.30 -5.39
CA PRO A 94 15.05 -9.12 -3.96
C PRO A 94 15.07 -7.66 -3.50
N ALA A 95 15.97 -6.84 -4.05
CA ALA A 95 16.06 -5.42 -3.71
C ALA A 95 14.88 -4.62 -4.27
N ALA A 96 14.51 -4.86 -5.53
CA ALA A 96 13.38 -4.18 -6.18
C ALA A 96 12.05 -4.52 -5.47
N PHE A 97 11.79 -5.81 -5.26
CA PHE A 97 10.58 -6.25 -4.56
C PHE A 97 10.59 -5.84 -3.07
N GLY A 98 11.75 -5.93 -2.42
CA GLY A 98 11.92 -5.53 -1.02
C GLY A 98 11.67 -4.04 -0.79
N GLY A 99 12.08 -3.18 -1.73
CA GLY A 99 11.75 -1.75 -1.70
C GLY A 99 10.25 -1.49 -1.76
N GLY A 100 9.54 -2.17 -2.67
CA GLY A 100 8.08 -2.08 -2.77
C GLY A 100 7.36 -2.56 -1.51
N LEU A 101 7.77 -3.71 -0.96
CA LEU A 101 7.22 -4.21 0.31
C LEU A 101 7.50 -3.27 1.49
N PHE A 102 8.68 -2.66 1.53
CA PHE A 102 8.99 -1.68 2.57
C PHE A 102 8.09 -0.44 2.45
N GLY A 103 7.88 0.05 1.23
CA GLY A 103 6.90 1.11 0.96
C GLY A 103 5.49 0.74 1.43
N TYR A 104 5.04 -0.49 1.16
CA TYR A 104 3.76 -1.00 1.66
C TYR A 104 3.64 -0.98 3.19
N VAL A 105 4.66 -1.44 3.90
CA VAL A 105 4.64 -1.41 5.38
C VAL A 105 4.62 0.04 5.89
N MET A 106 5.38 0.95 5.27
CA MET A 106 5.34 2.37 5.61
C MET A 106 3.94 2.95 5.41
N TYR A 107 3.26 2.59 4.32
CA TYR A 107 1.88 2.97 4.06
C TYR A 107 0.94 2.44 5.15
N ASP A 108 0.94 1.15 5.45
CA ASP A 108 -0.02 0.56 6.42
C ASP A 108 0.18 1.14 7.82
N VAL A 109 1.43 1.33 8.25
CA VAL A 109 1.73 1.97 9.55
C VAL A 109 1.30 3.43 9.56
N THR A 110 1.57 4.18 8.48
CA THR A 110 1.13 5.57 8.36
C THR A 110 -0.39 5.66 8.39
N HIS A 111 -1.07 4.84 7.60
CA HIS A 111 -2.52 4.77 7.53
C HIS A 111 -3.13 4.47 8.91
N TYR A 112 -2.60 3.46 9.62
CA TYR A 112 -3.03 3.14 10.98
C TYR A 112 -2.84 4.33 11.94
N TYR A 113 -1.69 5.00 11.86
CA TYR A 113 -1.40 6.19 12.66
C TYR A 113 -2.34 7.36 12.33
N LEU A 114 -2.72 7.57 11.07
CA LEU A 114 -3.66 8.63 10.70
C LEU A 114 -5.04 8.42 11.36
N HIS A 115 -5.48 7.18 11.58
CA HIS A 115 -6.70 6.90 12.35
C HIS A 115 -6.48 7.06 13.86
N HIS A 116 -5.47 6.39 14.42
CA HIS A 116 -5.40 6.16 15.88
C HIS A 116 -4.37 7.03 16.62
N GLY A 117 -3.41 7.63 15.91
CA GLY A 117 -2.35 8.45 16.48
C GLY A 117 -2.75 9.92 16.68
N ASN A 118 -2.05 10.59 17.61
CA ASN A 118 -2.12 12.05 17.77
C ASN A 118 -1.12 12.73 16.83
N ALA A 119 -1.59 13.73 16.06
CA ALA A 119 -0.71 14.49 15.16
C ALA A 119 0.40 15.20 15.94
N ILE A 120 1.65 14.91 15.57
CA ILE A 120 2.85 15.42 16.25
C ILE A 120 3.35 16.76 15.68
N ASN A 121 2.93 17.12 14.46
CA ASN A 121 3.32 18.35 13.78
C ASN A 121 2.26 18.75 12.74
N ASP A 122 2.43 19.91 12.10
CA ASP A 122 1.43 20.41 11.15
C ASP A 122 1.32 19.56 9.87
N TYR A 123 2.41 18.92 9.46
CA TYR A 123 2.39 18.00 8.32
C TYR A 123 1.49 16.79 8.59
N THR A 124 1.73 16.07 9.69
CA THR A 124 0.91 14.92 10.11
C THR A 124 -0.53 15.32 10.41
N ARG A 125 -0.76 16.54 10.91
CA ARG A 125 -2.10 17.10 11.11
C ARG A 125 -2.85 17.29 9.78
N LYS A 126 -2.18 17.84 8.76
CA LYS A 126 -2.75 18.02 7.42
C LYS A 126 -3.05 16.67 6.77
N LEU A 127 -2.11 15.72 6.81
CA LEU A 127 -2.33 14.36 6.31
C LEU A 127 -3.50 13.67 7.00
N LYS A 128 -3.57 13.74 8.33
CA LYS A 128 -4.68 13.16 9.10
C LYS A 128 -6.01 13.79 8.71
N LYS A 129 -6.08 15.13 8.62
CA LYS A 129 -7.29 15.82 8.18
C LYS A 129 -7.71 15.40 6.77
N TYR A 130 -6.75 15.31 5.85
CA TYR A 130 -6.98 14.89 4.46
C TYR A 130 -7.57 13.47 4.43
N HIS A 131 -6.90 12.52 5.05
CA HIS A 131 -7.34 11.12 5.14
C HIS A 131 -8.71 10.96 5.80
N LEU A 132 -8.97 11.65 6.91
CA LEU A 132 -10.28 11.59 7.59
C LEU A 132 -11.40 12.25 6.78
N ASN A 133 -11.12 13.30 5.99
CA ASN A 133 -12.12 13.84 5.06
C ASN A 133 -12.54 12.79 4.02
N HIS A 134 -11.62 11.93 3.58
CA HIS A 134 -11.96 10.83 2.68
C HIS A 134 -12.91 9.80 3.29
N HIS A 135 -12.80 9.54 4.60
CA HIS A 135 -13.75 8.67 5.29
C HIS A 135 -15.08 9.35 5.60
N PHE A 136 -15.08 10.63 5.99
CA PHE A 136 -16.25 11.26 6.62
C PHE A 136 -16.91 12.37 5.78
N LYS A 137 -16.29 12.84 4.70
CA LYS A 137 -16.87 13.84 3.80
C LYS A 137 -17.15 13.26 2.41
N SER A 138 -16.12 12.76 1.75
CA SER A 138 -16.24 12.28 0.37
C SER A 138 -15.09 11.33 0.05
N GLU A 139 -15.45 10.12 -0.41
CA GLU A 139 -14.49 9.08 -0.86
C GLU A 139 -13.63 9.54 -2.05
N LYS A 140 -13.92 10.70 -2.64
CA LYS A 140 -13.16 11.28 -3.76
C LYS A 140 -12.13 12.32 -3.31
N ASP A 141 -12.30 12.93 -2.13
CA ASP A 141 -11.55 14.12 -1.73
C ASP A 141 -10.05 13.84 -1.47
N SER A 142 -9.64 12.57 -1.32
CA SER A 142 -8.24 12.20 -1.08
C SER A 142 -7.46 11.62 -2.26
N PHE A 143 -8.15 11.26 -3.35
CA PHE A 143 -7.54 10.54 -4.49
C PHE A 143 -7.86 11.16 -5.85
N GLU A 144 -8.39 12.39 -5.88
CA GLU A 144 -8.50 13.20 -7.11
C GLU A 144 -7.20 13.92 -7.48
#